data_AF-A0A4Q3M3J9-F1
#
_entry.id   AF-A0A4Q3M3J9-F1
#
_cell.length_a   1.000
_cell.length_b   1.000
_cell.length_c   1.000
_cell.angle_alpha   90.00
_cell.angle_beta   90.00
_cell.angle_gamma   90.00
#
_symmetry.space_group_name_H-M   'P 1'
#
loop_
_entity.id
_entity.type
_entity.pdbx_description
1 polymer ?
#
loop_
_entity_poly.entity_id
_entity_poly.type
_entity_poly.pdbx_seq_one_letter_code
_entity_poly.pdbx_strand_id
1 'polypeptide(L)'
;MSSSTFTWTCIGSDPAALNALHAQLTAAVGSARQTWAAPLQAVFEAWDEPFVMRVGWLGSALRCVIDTSSHDALDKEQLLALQAAGVDFLRSHVFNSQVGESATSYHQGTKRIAAKAFPMPELPEGERLYELILNNKDAALAKEIKAGASPNALADGQPVYVHAMRAYQEKSFRALLSVPLDWSAGLHWAGEVAGRIASHGGKKAEGLLRQLLTAPGADVAQLARQQELVMALAGYPPLLRWLLEQPGVDVNAPTLTAEPSLAGGSLLFHSVELFKDDPAVLALLQAMGARSIPAQNMTDSQRLDRVFWRYRDAETPAQLVAAGVNLETPVWNDFTLLRCAMRSAFSSDHYYLNLMCELLDLGASADFWMAPAGLQREVLGNLFDAKEHARSREWAAEKGHGGFCIERHGPVMLGIVRRLLERGLDANLVVQLNVADGIRMLEMTRPYGLRYRGGLLGAFACLICGRGSALRSLCLPLVELLLAHGASPHGAADLVEGPWEGRFDDIRIEGDWTQIAGDFSGSGAVLERLVARQAEAPDTIDAQVIAALQARA
;
A
#
# COMPACT_ATOMS: atom_id res chain seq x y z
N MET A 1 -5.04 -2.28 -13.99
CA MET A 1 -5.67 -1.94 -15.28
C MET A 1 -7.10 -1.48 -15.00
N SER A 2 -7.56 -0.38 -15.61
CA SER A 2 -8.95 0.07 -15.46
C SER A 2 -9.86 -0.88 -16.24
N SER A 3 -10.90 -1.42 -15.61
CA SER A 3 -11.97 -2.11 -16.34
C SER A 3 -13.30 -1.42 -16.09
N SER A 4 -13.94 -1.02 -17.18
CA SER A 4 -15.35 -0.64 -17.21
C SER A 4 -16.16 -1.84 -17.65
N THR A 5 -17.14 -2.23 -16.85
CA THR A 5 -18.10 -3.29 -17.20
C THR A 5 -19.37 -2.63 -17.72
N PHE A 6 -19.69 -2.88 -18.99
CA PHE A 6 -20.92 -2.46 -19.64
C PHE A 6 -21.95 -3.61 -19.58
N THR A 7 -23.16 -3.29 -19.14
CA THR A 7 -24.33 -4.18 -19.25
C THR A 7 -25.34 -3.54 -20.17
N TRP A 8 -25.51 -4.13 -21.35
CA TRP A 8 -26.52 -3.74 -22.33
C TRP A 8 -27.80 -4.54 -22.15
N THR A 9 -28.93 -3.86 -22.31
CA THR A 9 -30.25 -4.48 -22.43
C THR A 9 -30.90 -3.94 -23.69
N CYS A 10 -31.04 -4.82 -24.68
CA CYS A 10 -31.48 -4.52 -26.03
C CYS A 10 -32.89 -5.06 -26.24
N ILE A 11 -33.77 -4.24 -26.80
CA ILE A 11 -35.14 -4.63 -27.15
C ILE A 11 -35.35 -4.28 -28.62
N GLY A 12 -35.87 -5.24 -29.37
CA GLY A 12 -36.16 -5.11 -30.79
C GLY A 12 -37.55 -5.63 -31.12
N SER A 13 -38.21 -4.97 -32.08
CA SER A 13 -39.49 -5.37 -32.64
C SER A 13 -39.35 -6.45 -33.72
N ASP A 14 -38.13 -6.71 -34.22
CA ASP A 14 -37.78 -7.82 -35.11
C ASP A 14 -37.07 -8.95 -34.33
N PRO A 15 -37.78 -10.03 -33.98
CA PRO A 15 -37.18 -11.15 -33.27
C PRO A 15 -36.12 -11.90 -34.07
N ALA A 16 -36.18 -11.90 -35.41
CA ALA A 16 -35.20 -12.61 -36.23
C ALA A 16 -33.85 -11.88 -36.20
N ALA A 17 -33.86 -10.55 -36.34
CA ALA A 17 -32.67 -9.72 -36.21
C ALA A 17 -32.06 -9.80 -34.81
N LEU A 18 -32.88 -9.71 -33.75
CA LEU A 18 -32.39 -9.77 -32.37
C LEU A 18 -31.83 -11.17 -32.02
N ASN A 19 -32.41 -12.25 -32.57
CA ASN A 19 -31.85 -13.60 -32.46
C ASN A 19 -30.52 -13.77 -33.20
N ALA A 20 -30.38 -13.15 -34.38
CA ALA A 20 -29.11 -13.15 -35.10
C ALA A 20 -28.02 -12.40 -34.31
N LEU A 21 -28.35 -11.25 -33.72
CA LEU A 21 -27.44 -10.52 -32.84
C LEU A 21 -27.07 -11.34 -31.59
N HIS A 22 -28.03 -12.01 -30.97
CA HIS A 22 -27.77 -12.93 -29.85
C HIS A 22 -26.79 -14.05 -30.24
N ALA A 23 -26.99 -14.70 -31.40
CA ALA A 23 -26.10 -15.76 -31.87
C ALA A 23 -24.67 -15.25 -32.12
N GLN A 24 -24.53 -14.06 -32.69
CA GLN A 24 -23.23 -13.42 -32.92
C GLN A 24 -22.54 -13.03 -31.62
N LEU A 25 -23.25 -12.43 -30.67
CA LEU A 25 -22.71 -12.11 -29.34
C LEU A 25 -22.33 -13.38 -28.58
N THR A 26 -23.09 -14.47 -28.73
CA THR A 26 -22.78 -15.76 -28.12
C THR A 26 -21.50 -16.34 -28.68
N ALA A 27 -21.32 -16.29 -30.00
CA ALA A 27 -20.08 -16.70 -30.66
C ALA A 27 -18.88 -15.80 -30.27
N ALA A 28 -19.14 -14.54 -29.91
CA ALA A 28 -18.12 -13.60 -29.47
C ALA A 28 -17.64 -13.85 -28.02
N VAL A 29 -18.42 -14.54 -27.18
CA VAL A 29 -18.05 -14.84 -25.79
C VAL A 29 -16.70 -15.57 -25.72
N GLY A 30 -15.75 -14.99 -25.00
CA GLY A 30 -14.42 -15.60 -24.81
C GLY A 30 -13.51 -15.58 -26.06
N SER A 31 -13.92 -14.93 -27.15
CA SER A 31 -13.16 -14.84 -28.40
C SER A 31 -12.53 -13.46 -28.59
N ALA A 32 -11.39 -13.41 -29.28
CA ALA A 32 -10.71 -12.16 -29.55
C ALA A 32 -11.47 -11.31 -30.58
N ARG A 33 -11.52 -9.98 -30.37
CA ARG A 33 -12.26 -9.01 -31.20
C ARG A 33 -12.03 -9.16 -32.70
N GLN A 34 -10.82 -9.54 -33.14
CA GLN A 34 -10.49 -9.68 -34.56
C GLN A 34 -11.29 -10.78 -35.27
N THR A 35 -11.90 -11.69 -34.52
CA THR A 35 -12.71 -12.80 -35.05
C THR A 35 -14.20 -12.47 -35.16
N TRP A 36 -14.63 -11.30 -34.67
CA TRP A 36 -16.04 -10.93 -34.61
C TRP A 36 -16.56 -10.50 -35.99
N ALA A 37 -17.68 -11.08 -36.40
CA ALA A 37 -18.36 -10.69 -37.64
C ALA A 37 -19.17 -9.39 -37.48
N ALA A 38 -19.55 -8.79 -38.61
CA ALA A 38 -20.53 -7.70 -38.61
C ALA A 38 -21.87 -8.18 -38.00
N PRO A 39 -22.56 -7.33 -37.20
CA PRO A 39 -22.29 -5.91 -36.96
C PRO A 39 -21.38 -5.64 -35.75
N LEU A 40 -20.93 -6.66 -35.00
CA LEU A 40 -20.15 -6.47 -33.77
C LEU A 40 -18.85 -5.70 -33.99
N GLN A 41 -18.17 -5.92 -35.11
CA GLN A 41 -16.95 -5.19 -35.44
C GLN A 41 -17.19 -3.67 -35.55
N ALA A 42 -18.32 -3.25 -36.11
CA ALA A 42 -18.72 -1.84 -36.24
C ALA A 42 -19.22 -1.28 -34.90
N VAL A 43 -19.98 -2.07 -34.14
CA VAL A 43 -20.48 -1.68 -32.81
C VAL A 43 -19.33 -1.41 -31.82
N PHE A 44 -18.24 -2.16 -31.92
CA PHE A 44 -17.12 -2.09 -30.99
C PHE A 44 -15.87 -1.46 -31.60
N GLU A 45 -15.99 -0.77 -32.74
CA GLU A 45 -14.83 -0.29 -33.49
C GLU A 45 -13.94 0.64 -32.66
N ALA A 46 -14.58 1.58 -31.96
CA ALA A 46 -13.94 2.60 -31.13
C ALA A 46 -13.57 2.14 -29.72
N TRP A 47 -13.93 0.92 -29.31
CA TRP A 47 -13.63 0.42 -27.98
C TRP A 47 -12.28 -0.27 -27.94
N ASP A 48 -11.48 0.05 -26.92
CA ASP A 48 -10.19 -0.58 -26.71
C ASP A 48 -10.38 -1.95 -26.02
N GLU A 49 -9.85 -2.99 -26.68
CA GLU A 49 -9.93 -4.41 -26.29
C GLU A 49 -11.26 -4.85 -25.63
N PRO A 50 -12.42 -4.67 -26.29
CA PRO A 50 -13.70 -5.09 -25.74
C PRO A 50 -13.76 -6.61 -25.67
N PHE A 51 -14.25 -7.13 -24.55
CA PHE A 51 -14.38 -8.55 -24.29
C PHE A 51 -15.80 -8.87 -23.86
N VAL A 52 -16.53 -9.64 -24.68
CA VAL A 52 -17.88 -10.09 -24.33
C VAL A 52 -17.76 -11.19 -23.28
N MET A 53 -18.21 -10.87 -22.06
CA MET A 53 -18.16 -11.78 -20.92
C MET A 53 -19.28 -12.81 -21.00
N ARG A 54 -20.50 -12.35 -21.34
CA ARG A 54 -21.70 -13.19 -21.38
C ARG A 54 -22.83 -12.50 -22.13
N VAL A 55 -23.72 -13.32 -22.67
CA VAL A 55 -24.95 -12.89 -23.32
C VAL A 55 -26.08 -13.85 -22.94
N GLY A 56 -27.31 -13.34 -22.85
CA GLY A 56 -28.48 -14.16 -22.57
C GLY A 56 -29.79 -13.40 -22.72
N TRP A 57 -30.89 -14.12 -22.59
CA TRP A 57 -32.24 -13.56 -22.66
C TRP A 57 -32.74 -13.13 -21.28
N LEU A 58 -33.34 -11.94 -21.24
CA LEU A 58 -34.03 -11.34 -20.10
C LEU A 58 -35.49 -11.11 -20.49
N GLY A 59 -36.31 -12.16 -20.38
CA GLY A 59 -37.64 -12.16 -21.00
C GLY A 59 -37.52 -12.06 -22.52
N SER A 60 -38.13 -11.03 -23.12
CA SER A 60 -37.99 -10.72 -24.55
C SER A 60 -36.81 -9.79 -24.87
N ALA A 61 -36.10 -9.27 -23.86
CA ALA A 61 -34.93 -8.42 -24.06
C ALA A 61 -33.65 -9.26 -24.12
N LEU A 62 -32.70 -8.83 -24.95
CA LEU A 62 -31.36 -9.40 -25.01
C LEU A 62 -30.45 -8.67 -24.03
N ARG A 63 -29.76 -9.40 -23.15
CA ARG A 63 -28.75 -8.84 -22.24
C ARG A 63 -27.36 -9.25 -22.67
N CYS A 64 -26.43 -8.31 -22.64
CA CYS A 64 -25.02 -8.55 -22.92
C CYS A 64 -24.15 -7.85 -21.87
N VAL A 65 -23.10 -8.52 -21.38
CA VAL A 65 -22.10 -7.93 -20.49
C VAL A 65 -20.75 -7.91 -21.19
N ILE A 66 -20.11 -6.75 -21.24
CA ILE A 66 -18.85 -6.50 -21.94
C ILE A 66 -17.89 -5.79 -20.98
N ASP A 67 -16.64 -6.23 -20.94
CA ASP A 67 -15.55 -5.51 -20.27
C ASP A 67 -14.69 -4.77 -21.31
N THR A 68 -14.24 -3.56 -20.97
CA THR A 68 -13.33 -2.75 -21.80
C THR A 68 -12.51 -1.80 -20.92
N SER A 69 -11.35 -1.36 -21.43
CA SER A 69 -10.51 -0.32 -20.81
C SER A 69 -11.06 1.10 -21.01
N SER A 70 -12.02 1.31 -21.93
CA SER A 70 -12.60 2.63 -22.21
C SER A 70 -13.74 3.02 -21.25
N HIS A 71 -13.90 4.32 -21.02
CA HIS A 71 -15.00 4.94 -20.28
C HIS A 71 -15.99 5.67 -21.21
N ASP A 72 -15.88 5.48 -22.53
CA ASP A 72 -16.59 6.32 -23.48
C ASP A 72 -18.10 6.03 -23.48
N ALA A 73 -18.88 7.11 -23.50
CA ALA A 73 -20.31 7.02 -23.78
C ALA A 73 -20.51 6.46 -25.19
N LEU A 74 -21.53 5.62 -25.37
CA LEU A 74 -21.91 5.10 -26.69
C LEU A 74 -22.07 6.24 -27.68
N ASP A 75 -21.28 6.22 -28.75
CA ASP A 75 -21.35 7.22 -29.80
C ASP A 75 -22.54 6.97 -30.74
N LYS A 76 -22.76 7.91 -31.66
CA LYS A 76 -23.88 7.83 -32.60
C LYS A 76 -23.73 6.67 -33.59
N GLU A 77 -22.51 6.34 -34.01
CA GLU A 77 -22.24 5.28 -35.00
C GLU A 77 -22.50 3.90 -34.40
N GLN A 78 -22.10 3.70 -33.14
CA GLN A 78 -22.38 2.50 -32.36
C GLN A 78 -23.89 2.29 -32.17
N LEU A 79 -24.63 3.35 -31.84
CA LEU A 79 -26.09 3.29 -31.71
C LEU A 79 -26.76 2.98 -33.05
N LEU A 80 -26.27 3.52 -34.16
CA LEU A 80 -26.76 3.20 -35.51
C LEU A 80 -26.48 1.75 -35.90
N ALA A 81 -25.29 1.23 -35.57
CA ALA A 81 -24.92 -0.16 -35.84
C ALA A 81 -25.80 -1.14 -35.04
N LEU A 82 -26.08 -0.85 -33.77
CA LEU A 82 -27.02 -1.62 -32.95
C LEU A 82 -28.45 -1.54 -33.51
N GLN A 83 -28.88 -0.37 -33.97
CA GLN A 83 -30.19 -0.23 -34.60
C GLN A 83 -30.31 -1.05 -35.90
N ALA A 84 -29.27 -1.03 -36.74
CA ALA A 84 -29.21 -1.86 -37.94
C ALA A 84 -29.20 -3.37 -37.61
N ALA A 85 -28.72 -3.75 -36.42
CA ALA A 85 -28.76 -5.10 -35.88
C ALA A 85 -30.13 -5.48 -35.25
N GLY A 86 -31.14 -4.63 -35.37
CA GLY A 86 -32.50 -4.89 -34.86
C GLY A 86 -32.78 -4.40 -33.44
N VAL A 87 -31.92 -3.55 -32.86
CA VAL A 87 -32.13 -2.96 -31.53
C VAL A 87 -32.90 -1.64 -31.64
N ASP A 88 -34.17 -1.64 -31.24
CA ASP A 88 -35.00 -0.43 -31.21
C ASP A 88 -34.76 0.40 -29.95
N PHE A 89 -34.57 -0.26 -28.81
CA PHE A 89 -34.28 0.36 -27.53
C PHE A 89 -33.04 -0.25 -26.91
N LEU A 90 -32.16 0.62 -26.43
CA LEU A 90 -30.94 0.23 -25.73
C LEU A 90 -30.89 0.88 -24.36
N ARG A 91 -30.72 0.07 -23.33
CA ARG A 91 -30.24 0.53 -22.04
C ARG A 91 -28.80 0.11 -21.88
N SER A 92 -27.93 1.07 -21.59
CA SER A 92 -26.52 0.81 -21.28
C SER A 92 -26.24 1.23 -19.85
N HIS A 93 -25.93 0.26 -19.01
CA HIS A 93 -25.41 0.45 -17.68
C HIS A 93 -23.88 0.27 -17.69
N VAL A 94 -23.14 1.15 -17.04
CA VAL A 94 -21.67 1.13 -16.98
C VAL A 94 -21.26 1.15 -15.53
N PHE A 95 -20.40 0.22 -15.12
CA PHE A 95 -19.74 0.22 -13.81
C PHE A 95 -18.24 0.44 -14.00
N ASN A 96 -17.68 1.46 -13.35
CA ASN A 96 -16.26 1.74 -13.35
C ASN A 96 -15.65 1.22 -12.04
N SER A 97 -14.83 0.18 -12.15
CA SER A 97 -14.20 -0.48 -11.00
C SER A 97 -13.17 0.40 -10.27
N GLN A 98 -12.58 1.40 -10.94
CA GLN A 98 -11.55 2.27 -10.34
C GLN A 98 -12.14 3.30 -9.37
N VAL A 99 -13.25 3.92 -9.77
CA VAL A 99 -13.90 4.97 -8.97
C VAL A 99 -15.13 4.45 -8.21
N GLY A 100 -15.56 3.21 -8.46
CA GLY A 100 -16.74 2.63 -7.85
C GLY A 100 -18.04 3.32 -8.28
N GLU A 101 -18.04 3.98 -9.43
CA GLU A 101 -19.18 4.74 -9.94
C GLU A 101 -19.94 3.95 -11.01
N SER A 102 -21.23 4.23 -11.11
CA SER A 102 -22.09 3.61 -12.11
C SER A 102 -22.97 4.63 -12.82
N ALA A 103 -23.15 4.48 -14.13
CA ALA A 103 -24.02 5.32 -14.93
C ALA A 103 -24.96 4.48 -15.80
N THR A 104 -26.22 4.90 -15.91
CA THR A 104 -27.19 4.25 -16.80
C THR A 104 -27.74 5.26 -17.81
N SER A 105 -27.70 4.89 -19.09
CA SER A 105 -28.31 5.63 -20.19
C SER A 105 -29.35 4.78 -20.92
N TYR A 106 -30.33 5.46 -21.52
CA TYR A 106 -31.45 4.83 -22.21
C TYR A 106 -31.60 5.51 -23.57
N HIS A 107 -31.78 4.71 -24.61
CA HIS A 107 -31.85 5.18 -25.99
C HIS A 107 -33.00 4.49 -26.74
N GLN A 108 -33.58 5.22 -27.69
CA GLN A 108 -34.46 4.70 -28.73
C GLN A 108 -33.86 5.10 -30.08
N GLY A 109 -33.35 4.13 -30.84
CA GLY A 109 -32.39 4.39 -31.92
C GLY A 109 -31.22 5.23 -31.42
N THR A 110 -30.89 6.33 -32.10
CA THR A 110 -29.80 7.24 -31.70
C THR A 110 -30.22 8.31 -30.68
N LYS A 111 -31.47 8.32 -30.21
CA LYS A 111 -31.99 9.37 -29.32
C LYS A 111 -31.99 8.90 -27.87
N ARG A 112 -31.36 9.67 -26.99
CA ARG A 112 -31.45 9.47 -25.54
C ARG A 112 -32.87 9.72 -25.04
N ILE A 113 -33.42 8.79 -24.27
CA ILE A 113 -34.76 8.85 -23.67
C ILE A 113 -34.69 8.84 -22.14
N ALA A 114 -35.80 9.17 -21.48
CA ALA A 114 -35.93 9.03 -20.03
C ALA A 114 -36.14 7.55 -19.63
N ALA A 115 -35.66 7.14 -18.45
CA ALA A 115 -35.79 5.77 -17.95
C ALA A 115 -37.23 5.23 -17.99
N LYS A 116 -38.22 6.07 -17.63
CA LYS A 116 -39.65 5.71 -17.63
C LYS A 116 -40.24 5.41 -19.02
N ALA A 117 -39.56 5.82 -20.09
CA ALA A 117 -39.98 5.59 -21.46
C ALA A 117 -39.33 4.32 -22.07
N PHE A 118 -38.42 3.67 -21.33
CA PHE A 118 -37.80 2.43 -21.77
C PHE A 118 -38.75 1.25 -21.53
N PRO A 119 -39.09 0.45 -22.56
CA PRO A 119 -40.13 -0.57 -22.48
C PRO A 119 -39.61 -1.88 -21.86
N MET A 120 -39.22 -1.83 -20.59
CA MET A 120 -38.66 -2.99 -19.90
C MET A 120 -39.66 -4.17 -19.86
N PRO A 121 -39.25 -5.41 -20.22
CA PRO A 121 -40.11 -6.57 -20.08
C PRO A 121 -40.37 -6.91 -18.61
N GLU A 122 -41.40 -7.74 -18.37
CA GLU A 122 -41.63 -8.31 -17.05
C GLU A 122 -40.46 -9.22 -16.66
N LEU A 123 -39.82 -8.90 -15.52
CA LEU A 123 -38.62 -9.59 -15.07
C LEU A 123 -38.98 -10.68 -14.04
N PRO A 124 -38.33 -11.85 -14.12
CA PRO A 124 -38.30 -12.77 -13.00
C PRO A 124 -37.82 -12.08 -11.71
N GLU A 125 -38.23 -12.60 -10.56
CA GLU A 125 -37.92 -11.98 -9.26
C GLU A 125 -36.43 -11.68 -9.07
N GLY A 126 -35.55 -12.65 -9.37
CA GLY A 126 -34.10 -12.48 -9.22
C GLY A 126 -33.56 -11.32 -10.05
N GLU A 127 -33.98 -11.24 -11.31
CA GLU A 127 -33.59 -10.16 -12.22
C GLU A 127 -34.13 -8.79 -11.76
N ARG A 128 -35.37 -8.75 -11.25
CA ARG A 128 -35.95 -7.54 -10.65
C ARG A 128 -35.15 -7.05 -9.44
N LEU A 129 -34.66 -7.96 -8.60
CA LEU A 129 -33.80 -7.60 -7.46
C LEU A 129 -32.40 -7.16 -7.93
N TYR A 130 -31.84 -7.83 -8.93
CA TYR A 130 -30.54 -7.45 -9.52
C TYR A 130 -30.57 -6.06 -10.15
N GLU A 131 -31.71 -5.64 -10.71
CA GLU A 131 -31.91 -4.25 -11.15
C GLU A 131 -31.73 -3.22 -10.03
N LEU A 132 -32.13 -3.53 -8.80
CA LEU A 132 -31.89 -2.65 -7.66
C LEU A 132 -30.38 -2.57 -7.34
N ILE A 133 -29.64 -3.64 -7.60
CA ILE A 133 -28.18 -3.68 -7.43
C ILE A 133 -27.52 -2.76 -8.46
N LEU A 134 -27.82 -2.95 -9.75
CA LEU A 134 -27.26 -2.14 -10.84
C LEU A 134 -27.60 -0.65 -10.69
N ASN A 135 -28.79 -0.31 -10.21
CA ASN A 135 -29.18 1.10 -10.02
C ASN A 135 -28.71 1.70 -8.67
N ASN A 136 -27.82 1.01 -7.95
CA ASN A 136 -27.32 1.38 -6.63
C ASN A 136 -28.43 1.73 -5.62
N LYS A 137 -29.53 0.97 -5.64
CA LYS A 137 -30.71 1.16 -4.79
C LYS A 137 -30.66 0.27 -3.54
N ASP A 138 -29.54 0.31 -2.82
CA ASP A 138 -29.27 -0.53 -1.65
C ASP A 138 -30.43 -0.54 -0.61
N ALA A 139 -30.97 0.64 -0.24
CA ALA A 139 -32.08 0.70 0.71
C ALA A 139 -33.38 0.06 0.19
N ALA A 140 -33.62 0.10 -1.11
CA ALA A 140 -34.79 -0.50 -1.73
C ALA A 140 -34.65 -2.03 -1.78
N LEU A 141 -33.47 -2.53 -2.17
CA LEU A 141 -33.20 -3.97 -2.16
C LEU A 141 -33.32 -4.55 -0.74
N ALA A 142 -32.74 -3.88 0.26
CA ALA A 142 -32.91 -4.27 1.66
C ALA A 142 -34.38 -4.33 2.11
N LYS A 143 -35.24 -3.44 1.59
CA LYS A 143 -36.68 -3.42 1.88
C LYS A 143 -37.39 -4.61 1.24
N GLU A 144 -37.08 -4.94 -0.01
CA GLU A 144 -37.65 -6.09 -0.72
C GLU A 144 -37.29 -7.41 -0.03
N ILE A 145 -36.02 -7.58 0.37
CA ILE A 145 -35.57 -8.78 1.10
C ILE A 145 -36.33 -8.93 2.43
N LYS A 146 -36.47 -7.84 3.18
CA LYS A 146 -37.24 -7.83 4.44
C LYS A 146 -38.74 -8.10 4.22
N ALA A 147 -39.25 -7.80 3.04
CA ALA A 147 -40.63 -8.08 2.64
C ALA A 147 -40.83 -9.53 2.16
N GLY A 148 -39.77 -10.36 2.15
CA GLY A 148 -39.83 -11.78 1.81
C GLY A 148 -39.32 -12.11 0.41
N ALA A 149 -38.74 -11.16 -0.33
CA ALA A 149 -38.13 -11.45 -1.62
C ALA A 149 -36.94 -12.42 -1.46
N SER A 150 -36.84 -13.42 -2.33
CA SER A 150 -35.84 -14.49 -2.20
C SER A 150 -34.46 -14.04 -2.70
N PRO A 151 -33.43 -13.98 -1.85
CA PRO A 151 -32.08 -13.66 -2.33
C PRO A 151 -31.37 -14.80 -3.04
N ASN A 152 -31.94 -16.00 -2.95
CA ASN A 152 -31.47 -17.18 -3.68
C ASN A 152 -32.01 -17.21 -5.11
N ALA A 153 -32.95 -16.32 -5.45
CA ALA A 153 -33.41 -16.16 -6.81
C ALA A 153 -32.21 -15.85 -7.72
N LEU A 154 -32.18 -16.50 -8.89
CA LEU A 154 -31.09 -16.34 -9.83
C LEU A 154 -31.29 -15.08 -10.67
N ALA A 155 -30.22 -14.31 -10.80
CA ALA A 155 -30.05 -13.27 -11.78
C ALA A 155 -28.74 -13.54 -12.51
N ASP A 156 -28.80 -13.61 -13.83
CA ASP A 156 -27.61 -13.84 -14.66
C ASP A 156 -26.80 -15.08 -14.23
N GLY A 157 -27.52 -16.18 -13.98
CA GLY A 157 -26.97 -17.47 -13.56
C GLY A 157 -26.45 -17.54 -12.13
N GLN A 158 -26.54 -16.46 -11.34
CA GLN A 158 -26.00 -16.38 -9.98
C GLN A 158 -27.07 -15.91 -8.99
N PRO A 159 -27.02 -16.34 -7.71
CA PRO A 159 -27.93 -15.81 -6.70
C PRO A 159 -27.79 -14.30 -6.51
N VAL A 160 -28.91 -13.60 -6.30
CA VAL A 160 -28.93 -12.16 -6.02
C VAL A 160 -28.03 -11.76 -4.86
N TYR A 161 -27.90 -12.61 -3.84
CA TYR A 161 -27.03 -12.32 -2.70
C TYR A 161 -25.54 -12.20 -3.10
N VAL A 162 -25.07 -12.98 -4.09
CA VAL A 162 -23.70 -12.89 -4.63
C VAL A 162 -23.46 -11.54 -5.29
N HIS A 163 -24.40 -11.11 -6.14
CA HIS A 163 -24.33 -9.79 -6.77
C HIS A 163 -24.31 -8.64 -5.74
N ALA A 164 -25.16 -8.73 -4.71
CA ALA A 164 -25.26 -7.68 -3.69
C ALA A 164 -23.97 -7.53 -2.87
N MET A 165 -23.29 -8.65 -2.58
CA MET A 165 -22.00 -8.66 -1.87
C MET A 165 -20.88 -8.02 -2.70
N ARG A 166 -20.82 -8.34 -3.99
CA ARG A 166 -19.82 -7.79 -4.92
C ARG A 166 -20.04 -6.31 -5.20
N ALA A 167 -21.29 -5.85 -5.12
CA ALA A 167 -21.66 -4.43 -5.27
C ALA A 167 -21.48 -3.59 -3.99
N TYR A 168 -20.90 -4.14 -2.91
CA TYR A 168 -20.67 -3.44 -1.63
C TYR A 168 -21.95 -2.82 -1.02
N GLN A 169 -23.13 -3.41 -1.27
CA GLN A 169 -24.42 -2.89 -0.80
C GLN A 169 -24.70 -3.26 0.65
N GLU A 170 -24.21 -2.45 1.58
CA GLU A 170 -24.19 -2.77 3.01
C GLU A 170 -25.60 -3.02 3.61
N LYS A 171 -26.60 -2.18 3.31
CA LYS A 171 -27.94 -2.32 3.93
C LYS A 171 -28.61 -3.60 3.46
N SER A 172 -28.45 -3.92 2.18
CA SER A 172 -28.95 -5.13 1.55
C SER A 172 -28.25 -6.33 2.13
N PHE A 173 -26.92 -6.29 2.24
CA PHE A 173 -26.16 -7.39 2.85
C PHE A 173 -26.61 -7.69 4.29
N ARG A 174 -26.80 -6.67 5.13
CA ARG A 174 -27.37 -6.88 6.47
C ARG A 174 -28.78 -7.49 6.44
N ALA A 175 -29.61 -7.16 5.45
CA ALA A 175 -30.91 -7.79 5.26
C ALA A 175 -30.77 -9.26 4.80
N LEU A 176 -29.81 -9.55 3.91
CA LEU A 176 -29.49 -10.91 3.45
C LEU A 176 -29.12 -11.84 4.59
N LEU A 177 -28.29 -11.37 5.53
CA LEU A 177 -27.91 -12.16 6.71
C LEU A 177 -29.06 -12.46 7.69
N SER A 178 -30.24 -11.91 7.45
CA SER A 178 -31.44 -12.16 8.27
C SER A 178 -32.39 -13.20 7.70
N VAL A 179 -32.13 -13.70 6.48
CA VAL A 179 -32.97 -14.69 5.79
C VAL A 179 -32.16 -15.96 5.45
N PRO A 180 -32.82 -17.11 5.18
CA PRO A 180 -32.13 -18.32 4.76
C PRO A 180 -31.44 -18.14 3.40
N LEU A 181 -30.13 -18.40 3.35
CA LEU A 181 -29.31 -18.34 2.14
C LEU A 181 -28.82 -19.72 1.75
N ASP A 182 -28.87 -20.02 0.44
CA ASP A 182 -28.26 -21.22 -0.12
C ASP A 182 -26.78 -20.94 -0.41
N TRP A 183 -25.94 -21.24 0.57
CA TRP A 183 -24.50 -21.01 0.48
C TRP A 183 -23.80 -21.85 -0.59
N SER A 184 -24.39 -22.97 -1.03
CA SER A 184 -23.76 -23.89 -2.00
C SER A 184 -23.51 -23.19 -3.34
N ALA A 185 -24.44 -22.34 -3.77
CA ALA A 185 -24.33 -21.55 -5.00
C ALA A 185 -23.27 -20.45 -4.93
N GLY A 186 -22.74 -20.14 -3.74
CA GLY A 186 -21.76 -19.08 -3.50
C GLY A 186 -20.34 -19.59 -3.21
N LEU A 187 -20.10 -20.90 -3.22
CA LEU A 187 -18.83 -21.49 -2.77
C LEU A 187 -17.61 -21.02 -3.59
N HIS A 188 -17.80 -20.72 -4.87
CA HIS A 188 -16.74 -20.15 -5.71
C HIS A 188 -16.25 -18.76 -5.24
N TRP A 189 -17.06 -18.05 -4.45
CA TRP A 189 -16.75 -16.74 -3.87
C TRP A 189 -16.60 -16.80 -2.35
N ALA A 190 -16.36 -17.98 -1.77
CA ALA A 190 -16.41 -18.19 -0.33
C ALA A 190 -15.50 -17.23 0.46
N GLY A 191 -14.30 -16.89 -0.03
CA GLY A 191 -13.43 -15.87 0.55
C GLY A 191 -14.09 -14.50 0.68
N GLU A 192 -14.60 -13.97 -0.43
CA GLU A 192 -15.30 -12.67 -0.49
C GLU A 192 -16.52 -12.67 0.44
N VAL A 193 -17.32 -13.75 0.39
CA VAL A 193 -18.51 -13.92 1.24
C VAL A 193 -18.12 -13.92 2.72
N ALA A 194 -17.08 -14.67 3.08
CA ALA A 194 -16.62 -14.77 4.47
C ALA A 194 -16.14 -13.41 5.00
N GLY A 195 -15.39 -12.64 4.21
CA GLY A 195 -14.97 -11.29 4.58
C GLY A 195 -16.16 -10.35 4.86
N ARG A 196 -17.25 -10.47 4.08
CA ARG A 196 -18.48 -9.72 4.33
C ARG A 196 -19.21 -10.16 5.58
N ILE A 197 -19.34 -11.47 5.79
CA ILE A 197 -19.98 -12.02 6.98
C ILE A 197 -19.23 -11.56 8.24
N ALA A 198 -17.89 -11.60 8.25
CA ALA A 198 -17.10 -11.11 9.37
C ALA A 198 -17.33 -9.61 9.64
N SER A 199 -17.43 -8.81 8.58
CA SER A 199 -17.60 -7.34 8.68
C SER A 199 -19.00 -6.92 9.15
N HIS A 200 -20.06 -7.63 8.75
CA HIS A 200 -21.45 -7.16 8.96
C HIS A 200 -22.37 -8.16 9.69
N GLY A 201 -21.92 -9.39 9.94
CA GLY A 201 -22.73 -10.44 10.56
C GLY A 201 -22.91 -10.29 12.07
N GLY A 202 -22.10 -9.45 12.72
CA GLY A 202 -22.18 -9.19 14.16
C GLY A 202 -22.18 -10.49 14.96
N LYS A 203 -23.14 -10.64 15.88
CA LYS A 203 -23.27 -11.84 16.73
C LYS A 203 -23.60 -13.14 15.97
N LYS A 204 -24.06 -13.06 14.72
CA LYS A 204 -24.39 -14.23 13.89
C LYS A 204 -23.23 -14.68 13.00
N ALA A 205 -22.17 -13.88 12.90
CA ALA A 205 -21.10 -14.10 11.93
C ALA A 205 -20.47 -15.50 12.04
N GLU A 206 -20.10 -15.95 13.25
CA GLU A 206 -19.55 -17.30 13.46
C GLU A 206 -20.48 -18.41 12.94
N GLY A 207 -21.79 -18.30 13.23
CA GLY A 207 -22.78 -19.28 12.76
C GLY A 207 -22.94 -19.29 11.24
N LEU A 208 -22.94 -18.11 10.61
CA LEU A 208 -23.04 -17.96 9.15
C LEU A 208 -21.78 -18.47 8.45
N LEU A 209 -20.58 -18.18 8.98
CA LEU A 209 -19.32 -18.72 8.48
C LEU A 209 -19.30 -20.25 8.59
N ARG A 210 -19.81 -20.82 9.68
CA ARG A 210 -19.94 -22.28 9.82
C ARG A 210 -20.91 -22.87 8.79
N GLN A 211 -22.02 -22.21 8.49
CA GLN A 211 -22.95 -22.65 7.45
C GLN A 211 -22.31 -22.63 6.06
N LEU A 212 -21.50 -21.61 5.74
CA LEU A 212 -20.75 -21.54 4.49
C LEU A 212 -19.76 -22.71 4.37
N LEU A 213 -19.00 -23.00 5.43
CA LEU A 213 -18.03 -24.10 5.47
C LEU A 213 -18.66 -25.48 5.39
N THR A 214 -19.92 -25.62 5.77
CA THR A 214 -20.66 -26.90 5.78
C THR A 214 -21.72 -26.98 4.69
N ALA A 215 -21.72 -26.03 3.75
CA ALA A 215 -22.65 -26.03 2.64
C ALA A 215 -22.44 -27.26 1.74
N PRO A 216 -23.51 -27.83 1.15
CA PRO A 216 -23.37 -28.91 0.19
C PRO A 216 -22.39 -28.54 -0.93
N GLY A 217 -21.42 -29.42 -1.21
CA GLY A 217 -20.38 -29.21 -2.23
C GLY A 217 -19.15 -28.44 -1.75
N ALA A 218 -19.08 -28.03 -0.48
CA ALA A 218 -17.90 -27.38 0.08
C ALA A 218 -16.69 -28.34 0.15
N ASP A 219 -15.63 -28.04 -0.59
CA ASP A 219 -14.32 -28.65 -0.39
C ASP A 219 -13.61 -27.90 0.75
N VAL A 220 -13.78 -28.41 1.97
CA VAL A 220 -13.25 -27.77 3.17
C VAL A 220 -11.71 -27.69 3.14
N ALA A 221 -11.02 -28.65 2.53
CA ALA A 221 -9.57 -28.63 2.39
C ALA A 221 -9.11 -27.51 1.45
N GLN A 222 -9.84 -27.28 0.36
CA GLN A 222 -9.58 -26.16 -0.55
C GLN A 222 -9.92 -24.81 0.11
N LEU A 223 -11.07 -24.73 0.79
CA LEU A 223 -11.51 -23.51 1.49
C LEU A 223 -10.54 -23.10 2.59
N ALA A 224 -9.99 -24.06 3.35
CA ALA A 224 -9.02 -23.80 4.40
C ALA A 224 -7.70 -23.15 3.91
N ARG A 225 -7.47 -23.16 2.59
CA ARG A 225 -6.30 -22.54 1.99
C ARG A 225 -6.59 -21.13 1.47
N GLN A 226 -7.85 -20.70 1.35
CA GLN A 226 -8.20 -19.37 0.86
C GLN A 226 -7.88 -18.29 1.88
N GLN A 227 -7.01 -17.34 1.53
CA GLN A 227 -6.52 -16.31 2.45
C GLN A 227 -7.66 -15.46 3.04
N GLU A 228 -8.58 -14.96 2.21
CA GLU A 228 -9.69 -14.12 2.67
C GLU A 228 -10.62 -14.83 3.65
N LEU A 229 -10.87 -16.13 3.42
CA LEU A 229 -11.68 -16.95 4.30
C LEU A 229 -10.99 -17.16 5.64
N VAL A 230 -9.70 -17.52 5.65
CA VAL A 230 -8.97 -17.74 6.90
C VAL A 230 -8.82 -16.43 7.69
N MET A 231 -8.60 -15.30 7.01
CA MET A 231 -8.61 -13.97 7.63
C MET A 231 -9.95 -13.68 8.30
N ALA A 232 -11.08 -14.01 7.67
CA ALA A 232 -12.40 -13.86 8.29
C ALA A 232 -12.59 -14.76 9.52
N LEU A 233 -12.05 -15.99 9.49
CA LEU A 233 -12.13 -16.95 10.58
C LEU A 233 -11.18 -16.65 11.75
N ALA A 234 -10.11 -15.89 11.54
CA ALA A 234 -9.17 -15.51 12.59
C ALA A 234 -9.86 -14.76 13.76
N GLY A 235 -10.94 -14.02 13.48
CA GLY A 235 -11.79 -13.40 14.51
C GLY A 235 -12.63 -14.36 15.34
N TYR A 236 -12.64 -15.66 14.99
CA TYR A 236 -13.41 -16.72 15.63
C TYR A 236 -12.53 -17.97 15.89
N PRO A 237 -11.57 -17.92 16.84
CA PRO A 237 -10.62 -19.02 17.07
C PRO A 237 -11.24 -20.42 17.27
N PRO A 238 -12.41 -20.60 17.91
CA PRO A 238 -13.07 -21.91 17.98
C PRO A 238 -13.47 -22.46 16.60
N LEU A 239 -13.97 -21.61 15.71
CA LEU A 239 -14.36 -22.01 14.36
C LEU A 239 -13.14 -22.25 13.47
N LEU A 240 -12.09 -21.43 13.62
CA LEU A 240 -10.80 -21.68 12.95
C LEU A 240 -10.21 -23.03 13.39
N ARG A 241 -10.25 -23.36 14.69
CA ARG A 241 -9.84 -24.67 15.18
C ARG A 241 -10.64 -25.79 14.53
N TRP A 242 -11.96 -25.67 14.54
CA TRP A 242 -12.83 -26.66 13.91
C TRP A 242 -12.47 -26.89 12.44
N LEU A 243 -12.21 -25.81 11.68
CA LEU A 243 -11.78 -25.89 10.28
C LEU A 243 -10.46 -26.67 10.16
N LEU A 244 -9.45 -26.31 10.96
CA LEU A 244 -8.12 -26.94 10.91
C LEU A 244 -8.12 -28.41 11.34
N GLU A 245 -9.13 -28.84 12.09
CA GLU A 245 -9.32 -30.24 12.50
C GLU A 245 -10.09 -31.09 11.47
N GLN A 246 -10.59 -30.50 10.38
CA GLN A 246 -11.35 -31.25 9.38
C GLN A 246 -10.47 -32.24 8.59
N PRO A 247 -10.99 -33.44 8.25
CA PRO A 247 -10.26 -34.40 7.44
C PRO A 247 -9.78 -33.80 6.11
N GLY A 248 -8.49 -34.00 5.78
CA GLY A 248 -7.89 -33.50 4.55
C GLY A 248 -7.36 -32.06 4.61
N VAL A 249 -7.61 -31.32 5.69
CA VAL A 249 -6.99 -30.01 5.90
C VAL A 249 -5.55 -30.20 6.38
N ASP A 250 -4.60 -29.69 5.60
CA ASP A 250 -3.19 -29.61 6.00
C ASP A 250 -2.86 -28.16 6.38
N VAL A 251 -2.58 -27.92 7.67
CA VAL A 251 -2.22 -26.61 8.21
C VAL A 251 -0.93 -26.03 7.60
N ASN A 252 -0.09 -26.89 7.01
CA ASN A 252 1.16 -26.53 6.35
C ASN A 252 1.00 -26.34 4.84
N ALA A 253 -0.20 -26.56 4.28
CA ALA A 253 -0.44 -26.40 2.86
C ALA A 253 -0.26 -24.93 2.43
N PRO A 254 0.25 -24.69 1.20
CA PRO A 254 0.30 -23.36 0.60
C PRO A 254 -1.08 -22.71 0.54
N THR A 255 -1.17 -21.47 1.00
CA THR A 255 -2.37 -20.66 0.84
C THR A 255 -2.66 -20.39 -0.64
N LEU A 256 -3.95 -20.22 -0.96
CA LEU A 256 -4.46 -19.80 -2.26
C LEU A 256 -4.74 -18.30 -2.20
N THR A 257 -4.11 -17.56 -3.11
CA THR A 257 -4.41 -16.15 -3.34
C THR A 257 -5.57 -16.03 -4.34
N ALA A 258 -6.09 -14.82 -4.53
CA ALA A 258 -7.13 -14.56 -5.54
C ALA A 258 -6.67 -14.88 -6.97
N GLU A 259 -5.35 -14.94 -7.21
CA GLU A 259 -4.75 -15.42 -8.45
C GLU A 259 -4.38 -16.91 -8.31
N PRO A 260 -5.16 -17.83 -8.90
CA PRO A 260 -5.01 -19.28 -8.66
C PRO A 260 -3.64 -19.85 -9.08
N SER A 261 -2.90 -19.14 -9.94
CA SER A 261 -1.56 -19.52 -10.41
C SER A 261 -0.45 -19.22 -9.40
N LEU A 262 -0.73 -18.46 -8.32
CA LEU A 262 0.25 -18.09 -7.31
C LEU A 262 -0.12 -18.74 -5.97
N ALA A 263 0.45 -19.92 -5.72
CA ALA A 263 0.43 -20.53 -4.40
C ALA A 263 1.33 -19.73 -3.46
N GLY A 264 0.76 -19.21 -2.37
CA GLY A 264 1.51 -18.49 -1.34
C GLY A 264 2.27 -19.42 -0.39
N GLY A 265 2.91 -18.86 0.64
CA GLY A 265 3.40 -19.63 1.79
C GLY A 265 2.26 -20.25 2.63
N SER A 266 2.64 -20.92 3.71
CA SER A 266 1.69 -21.49 4.70
C SER A 266 0.95 -20.40 5.48
N LEU A 267 -0.07 -20.80 6.26
CA LEU A 267 -0.81 -19.86 7.11
C LEU A 267 0.08 -19.16 8.14
N LEU A 268 1.03 -19.88 8.73
CA LEU A 268 1.95 -19.29 9.71
C LEU A 268 2.98 -18.36 9.03
N PHE A 269 3.30 -18.60 7.76
CA PHE A 269 4.14 -17.70 6.97
C PHE A 269 3.45 -16.34 6.78
N HIS A 270 2.15 -16.31 6.50
CA HIS A 270 1.39 -15.07 6.31
C HIS A 270 0.74 -14.54 7.60
N SER A 271 1.35 -14.78 8.76
CA SER A 271 0.70 -14.54 10.05
C SER A 271 0.43 -13.06 10.34
N VAL A 272 1.33 -12.19 9.93
CA VAL A 272 1.22 -10.74 10.13
C VAL A 272 0.14 -10.18 9.21
N GLU A 273 0.10 -10.65 7.97
CA GLU A 273 -0.80 -10.20 6.91
C GLU A 273 -2.24 -10.66 7.15
N LEU A 274 -2.43 -11.93 7.51
CA LEU A 274 -3.76 -12.54 7.64
C LEU A 274 -4.41 -12.26 9.01
N PHE A 275 -3.62 -12.21 10.07
CA PHE A 275 -4.18 -12.11 11.43
C PHE A 275 -3.35 -11.24 12.39
N LYS A 276 -2.45 -10.40 11.86
CA LYS A 276 -1.67 -9.41 12.63
C LYS A 276 -0.94 -10.01 13.84
N ASP A 277 -0.49 -11.25 13.69
CA ASP A 277 0.13 -12.01 14.78
C ASP A 277 -0.75 -12.09 16.05
N ASP A 278 -2.07 -12.27 15.88
CA ASP A 278 -2.99 -12.52 17.00
C ASP A 278 -2.49 -13.70 17.86
N PRO A 279 -2.21 -13.50 19.16
CA PRO A 279 -1.61 -14.53 20.01
C PRO A 279 -2.46 -15.81 20.14
N ALA A 280 -3.79 -15.70 20.09
CA ALA A 280 -4.68 -16.85 20.21
C ALA A 280 -4.67 -17.69 18.92
N VAL A 281 -4.66 -17.04 17.76
CA VAL A 281 -4.52 -17.71 16.46
C VAL A 281 -3.16 -18.38 16.33
N LEU A 282 -2.09 -17.70 16.75
CA LEU A 282 -0.73 -18.25 16.74
C LEU A 282 -0.61 -19.48 17.64
N ALA A 283 -1.12 -19.41 18.87
CA ALA A 283 -1.12 -20.55 19.79
C ALA A 283 -1.90 -21.74 19.22
N LEU A 284 -3.03 -21.47 18.55
CA LEU A 284 -3.79 -22.51 17.84
C LEU A 284 -2.99 -23.15 16.71
N LEU A 285 -2.43 -22.34 15.79
CA LEU A 285 -1.63 -22.85 14.67
C LEU A 285 -0.45 -23.69 15.19
N GLN A 286 0.22 -23.23 16.25
CA GLN A 286 1.34 -23.93 16.86
C GLN A 286 0.92 -25.26 17.50
N ALA A 287 -0.24 -25.30 18.18
CA ALA A 287 -0.82 -26.54 18.72
C ALA A 287 -1.19 -27.54 17.62
N MET A 288 -1.54 -27.05 16.42
CA MET A 288 -1.84 -27.86 15.24
C MET A 288 -0.58 -28.28 14.46
N GLY A 289 0.63 -27.91 14.91
CA GLY A 289 1.88 -28.25 14.23
C GLY A 289 2.15 -27.43 12.96
N ALA A 290 1.61 -26.22 12.88
CA ALA A 290 1.90 -25.29 11.79
C ALA A 290 3.37 -24.89 11.78
N ARG A 291 3.93 -24.79 10.58
CA ARG A 291 5.28 -24.33 10.29
C ARG A 291 5.22 -23.14 9.36
N SER A 292 6.15 -22.20 9.54
CA SER A 292 6.35 -21.10 8.61
C SER A 292 7.04 -21.65 7.37
N ILE A 293 6.29 -21.82 6.28
CA ILE A 293 6.79 -22.39 5.04
C ILE A 293 6.65 -21.32 3.96
N PRO A 294 7.76 -20.86 3.36
CA PRO A 294 7.73 -19.85 2.31
C PRO A 294 7.04 -20.33 1.04
N ALA A 295 6.56 -19.39 0.24
CA ALA A 295 6.16 -19.67 -1.14
C ALA A 295 7.35 -20.22 -1.94
N GLN A 296 7.11 -21.17 -2.85
CA GLN A 296 8.19 -21.83 -3.60
C GLN A 296 9.03 -20.89 -4.46
N ASN A 297 8.42 -19.82 -4.98
CA ASN A 297 9.04 -18.88 -5.91
C ASN A 297 9.06 -17.45 -5.34
N MET A 298 9.56 -17.30 -4.12
CA MET A 298 9.67 -15.98 -3.50
C MET A 298 10.80 -15.17 -4.16
N THR A 299 10.50 -13.93 -4.54
CA THR A 299 11.49 -13.03 -5.11
C THR A 299 12.40 -12.45 -4.04
N ASP A 300 13.59 -11.98 -4.42
CA ASP A 300 14.51 -11.25 -3.53
C ASP A 300 13.82 -10.03 -2.88
N SER A 301 13.04 -9.29 -3.67
CA SER A 301 12.26 -8.14 -3.20
C SER A 301 11.29 -8.53 -2.09
N GLN A 302 10.56 -9.64 -2.26
CA GLN A 302 9.67 -10.16 -1.23
C GLN A 302 10.44 -10.57 0.02
N ARG A 303 11.56 -11.28 -0.11
CA ARG A 303 12.38 -11.69 1.06
C ARG A 303 12.91 -10.49 1.84
N LEU A 304 13.37 -9.44 1.14
CA LEU A 304 13.84 -8.19 1.76
C LEU A 304 12.70 -7.40 2.42
N ASP A 305 11.51 -7.36 1.82
CA ASP A 305 10.30 -6.76 2.40
C ASP A 305 9.96 -7.38 3.76
N ARG A 306 10.04 -8.72 3.86
CA ARG A 306 9.81 -9.44 5.12
C ARG A 306 10.81 -9.04 6.22
N VAL A 307 12.08 -8.82 5.86
CA VAL A 307 13.10 -8.32 6.81
C VAL A 307 12.71 -6.94 7.32
N PHE A 308 12.33 -6.04 6.42
CA PHE A 308 11.95 -4.71 6.86
C PHE A 308 10.78 -4.73 7.86
N TRP A 309 9.72 -5.48 7.56
CA TRP A 309 8.55 -5.58 8.41
C TRP A 309 8.71 -6.50 9.62
N ARG A 310 9.91 -7.09 9.80
CA ARG A 310 10.26 -7.96 10.93
C ARG A 310 9.32 -9.15 11.04
N TYR A 311 8.96 -9.75 9.91
CA TYR A 311 8.12 -10.93 9.94
C TYR A 311 8.83 -12.05 10.69
N ARG A 312 8.03 -12.89 11.37
CA ARG A 312 8.50 -13.88 12.34
C ARG A 312 9.57 -14.83 11.80
N ASP A 313 9.47 -15.14 10.52
CA ASP A 313 10.31 -16.06 9.77
C ASP A 313 11.15 -15.33 8.71
N ALA A 314 11.25 -14.00 8.82
CA ALA A 314 12.18 -13.24 8.02
C ALA A 314 13.59 -13.73 8.31
N GLU A 315 14.32 -14.01 7.24
CA GLU A 315 15.73 -14.36 7.32
C GLU A 315 16.53 -13.15 7.82
N THR A 316 17.66 -13.38 8.49
CA THR A 316 18.57 -12.28 8.79
C THR A 316 19.21 -11.76 7.49
N PRO A 317 19.64 -10.49 7.44
CA PRO A 317 20.43 -9.99 6.32
C PRO A 317 21.60 -10.90 5.95
N ALA A 318 22.32 -11.46 6.94
CA ALA A 318 23.42 -12.39 6.69
C ALA A 318 22.95 -13.70 6.01
N GLN A 319 21.80 -14.24 6.40
CA GLN A 319 21.21 -15.43 5.76
C GLN A 319 20.80 -15.15 4.32
N LEU A 320 20.21 -13.98 4.06
CA LEU A 320 19.82 -13.56 2.71
C LEU A 320 21.04 -13.47 1.79
N VAL A 321 22.12 -12.81 2.24
CA VAL A 321 23.36 -12.71 1.46
C VAL A 321 23.98 -14.09 1.21
N ALA A 322 24.00 -14.97 2.21
CA ALA A 322 24.48 -16.34 2.05
C ALA A 322 23.63 -17.15 1.04
N ALA A 323 22.34 -16.84 0.91
CA ALA A 323 21.44 -17.42 -0.07
C ALA A 323 21.52 -16.77 -1.46
N GLY A 324 22.43 -15.80 -1.66
CA GLY A 324 22.63 -15.11 -2.93
C GLY A 324 21.61 -14.02 -3.24
N VAL A 325 20.84 -13.56 -2.24
CA VAL A 325 19.89 -12.45 -2.41
C VAL A 325 20.64 -11.16 -2.70
N ASN A 326 20.23 -10.47 -3.75
CA ASN A 326 20.81 -9.17 -4.08
C ASN A 326 20.22 -8.06 -3.20
N LEU A 327 21.03 -7.50 -2.30
CA LEU A 327 20.63 -6.38 -1.43
C LEU A 327 20.29 -5.09 -2.19
N GLU A 328 20.71 -4.98 -3.45
CA GLU A 328 20.37 -3.86 -4.34
C GLU A 328 19.00 -4.02 -5.02
N THR A 329 18.31 -5.14 -4.78
CA THR A 329 16.95 -5.34 -5.29
C THR A 329 16.00 -4.29 -4.67
N PRO A 330 15.25 -3.54 -5.49
CA PRO A 330 14.26 -2.60 -4.97
C PRO A 330 13.16 -3.30 -4.17
N VAL A 331 12.79 -2.70 -3.04
CA VAL A 331 11.68 -3.16 -2.19
C VAL A 331 10.43 -2.34 -2.49
N TRP A 332 10.51 -1.00 -2.40
CA TRP A 332 9.39 -0.09 -2.76
C TRP A 332 9.88 1.14 -3.52
N ASN A 333 9.12 1.61 -4.52
CA ASN A 333 9.37 2.87 -5.23
C ASN A 333 10.86 3.09 -5.58
N ASP A 334 11.51 2.05 -6.09
CA ASP A 334 12.95 2.01 -6.45
C ASP A 334 13.96 2.14 -5.31
N PHE A 335 13.53 2.06 -4.05
CA PHE A 335 14.42 2.07 -2.88
C PHE A 335 14.90 0.66 -2.52
N THR A 336 16.20 0.51 -2.28
CA THR A 336 16.80 -0.68 -1.67
C THR A 336 16.42 -0.78 -0.20
N LEU A 337 16.57 -1.96 0.40
CA LEU A 337 16.28 -2.18 1.82
C LEU A 337 17.03 -1.21 2.74
N LEU A 338 18.30 -0.90 2.42
CA LEU A 338 19.12 0.05 3.16
C LEU A 338 18.51 1.47 3.15
N ARG A 339 18.02 1.94 2.00
CA ARG A 339 17.37 3.25 1.88
C ARG A 339 16.01 3.29 2.57
N CYS A 340 15.25 2.20 2.48
CA CYS A 340 14.01 2.02 3.22
C CYS A 340 14.23 2.13 4.74
N ALA A 341 15.26 1.45 5.26
CA ALA A 341 15.61 1.49 6.67
C ALA A 341 16.05 2.89 7.12
N MET A 342 16.84 3.62 6.30
CA MET A 342 17.21 5.02 6.58
C MET A 342 15.99 5.93 6.75
N ARG A 343 15.00 5.80 5.86
CA ARG A 343 13.75 6.59 5.89
C ARG A 343 12.83 6.23 7.06
N SER A 344 13.13 5.14 7.76
CA SER A 344 12.35 4.60 8.88
C SER A 344 13.16 4.54 10.16
N ALA A 345 14.34 5.18 10.20
CA ALA A 345 15.39 5.02 11.21
C ALA A 345 14.88 5.00 12.66
N PHE A 346 13.91 5.86 12.98
CA PHE A 346 13.39 6.02 14.35
C PHE A 346 11.94 5.55 14.55
N SER A 347 11.37 4.82 13.58
CA SER A 347 9.99 4.31 13.65
C SER A 347 9.83 3.03 14.50
N SER A 348 10.92 2.47 15.02
CA SER A 348 10.89 1.33 15.93
C SER A 348 12.18 1.29 16.75
N ASP A 349 12.06 1.19 18.07
CA ASP A 349 13.09 1.13 19.13
C ASP A 349 14.43 0.48 18.67
N HIS A 350 15.24 1.24 17.90
CA HIS A 350 16.52 0.89 17.25
C HIS A 350 16.58 -0.09 16.08
N TYR A 351 15.51 -0.80 15.75
CA TYR A 351 15.61 -1.89 14.79
C TYR A 351 16.20 -1.44 13.44
N TYR A 352 15.67 -0.36 12.85
CA TYR A 352 16.12 0.09 11.53
C TYR A 352 17.56 0.64 11.54
N LEU A 353 18.00 1.31 12.61
CA LEU A 353 19.40 1.75 12.73
C LEU A 353 20.37 0.57 12.78
N ASN A 354 20.02 -0.49 13.51
CA ASN A 354 20.82 -1.71 13.57
C ASN A 354 20.81 -2.46 12.24
N LEU A 355 19.63 -2.55 11.60
CA LEU A 355 19.49 -3.15 10.27
C LEU A 355 20.37 -2.43 9.24
N MET A 356 20.42 -1.09 9.27
CA MET A 356 21.31 -0.33 8.39
C MET A 356 22.79 -0.68 8.62
N CYS A 357 23.22 -0.79 9.89
CA CYS A 357 24.60 -1.17 10.20
C CYS A 357 24.93 -2.57 9.65
N GLU A 358 24.03 -3.53 9.86
CA GLU A 358 24.20 -4.90 9.37
C GLU A 358 24.23 -4.95 7.84
N LEU A 359 23.33 -4.24 7.16
CA LEU A 359 23.29 -4.18 5.69
C LEU A 359 24.56 -3.54 5.12
N LEU A 360 25.02 -2.45 5.72
CA LEU A 360 26.29 -1.83 5.33
C LEU A 360 27.44 -2.81 5.52
N ASP A 361 27.54 -3.49 6.67
CA ASP A 361 28.58 -4.48 6.97
C ASP A 361 28.58 -5.65 5.98
N LEU A 362 27.40 -6.03 5.48
CA LEU A 362 27.20 -7.06 4.46
C LEU A 362 27.41 -6.58 3.02
N GLY A 363 27.78 -5.31 2.82
CA GLY A 363 28.15 -4.77 1.52
C GLY A 363 27.02 -4.15 0.71
N ALA A 364 25.88 -3.81 1.34
CA ALA A 364 24.86 -2.98 0.67
C ALA A 364 25.47 -1.65 0.20
N SER A 365 25.13 -1.25 -1.02
CA SER A 365 25.67 -0.04 -1.64
C SER A 365 25.17 1.22 -0.95
N ALA A 366 26.11 2.11 -0.68
CA ALA A 366 25.83 3.45 -0.17
C ALA A 366 26.10 4.54 -1.24
N ASP A 367 26.27 4.17 -2.51
CA ASP A 367 26.67 5.08 -3.60
C ASP A 367 25.74 6.30 -3.71
N PHE A 368 24.44 6.09 -3.50
CA PHE A 368 23.44 7.17 -3.51
C PHE A 368 23.74 8.26 -2.46
N TRP A 369 24.34 7.91 -1.33
CA TRP A 369 24.69 8.83 -0.24
C TRP A 369 26.10 9.43 -0.37
N MET A 370 26.88 9.04 -1.37
CA MET A 370 28.21 9.61 -1.60
C MET A 370 28.14 11.01 -2.24
N ALA A 371 27.02 11.32 -2.90
CA ALA A 371 26.75 12.64 -3.44
C ALA A 371 26.11 13.58 -2.39
N PRO A 372 26.39 14.90 -2.43
CA PRO A 372 25.86 15.85 -1.46
C PRO A 372 24.34 15.81 -1.32
N ALA A 373 23.60 15.75 -2.43
CA ALA A 373 22.13 15.78 -2.40
C ALA A 373 21.55 14.54 -1.71
N GLY A 374 22.08 13.35 -1.99
CA GLY A 374 21.64 12.10 -1.36
C GLY A 374 21.98 12.06 0.12
N LEU A 375 23.21 12.45 0.48
CA LEU A 375 23.63 12.53 1.89
C LEU A 375 22.75 13.49 2.69
N GLN A 376 22.54 14.71 2.19
CA GLN A 376 21.80 15.74 2.92
C GLN A 376 20.33 15.34 3.10
N ARG A 377 19.70 14.85 2.03
CA ARG A 377 18.27 14.53 2.05
C ARG A 377 17.95 13.28 2.85
N GLU A 378 18.76 12.22 2.71
CA GLU A 378 18.43 10.93 3.32
C GLU A 378 19.22 10.68 4.60
N VAL A 379 20.53 10.92 4.62
CA VAL A 379 21.33 10.62 5.81
C VAL A 379 21.13 11.71 6.87
N LEU A 380 21.40 12.98 6.52
CA LEU A 380 21.27 14.08 7.48
C LEU A 380 19.82 14.32 7.87
N GLY A 381 18.92 14.35 6.88
CA GLY A 381 17.49 14.56 7.10
C GLY A 381 16.77 13.49 7.91
N ASN A 382 17.23 12.22 7.90
CA ASN A 382 16.59 11.17 8.71
C ASN A 382 17.32 10.89 10.02
N LEU A 383 18.65 11.05 10.10
CA LEU A 383 19.40 10.75 11.32
C LEU A 383 19.51 11.94 12.28
N PHE A 384 19.59 13.17 11.77
CA PHE A 384 19.95 14.35 12.56
C PHE A 384 18.87 15.43 12.62
N ASP A 385 17.75 15.28 11.91
CA ASP A 385 16.63 16.23 11.97
C ASP A 385 15.79 16.01 13.24
N ALA A 386 15.66 17.07 14.03
CA ALA A 386 14.84 17.11 15.23
C ALA A 386 13.37 16.70 15.01
N LYS A 387 12.83 16.93 13.80
CA LYS A 387 11.47 16.50 13.46
C LYS A 387 11.31 14.99 13.53
N GLU A 388 12.28 14.23 13.02
CA GLU A 388 12.22 12.78 13.04
C GLU A 388 12.42 12.24 14.47
N HIS A 389 13.28 12.89 15.26
CA HIS A 389 13.45 12.57 16.69
C HIS A 389 12.18 12.82 17.49
N ALA A 390 11.52 13.96 17.28
CA ALA A 390 10.26 14.31 17.92
C ALA A 390 9.14 13.33 17.54
N ARG A 391 9.01 13.03 16.24
CA ARG A 391 8.03 12.05 15.73
C ARG A 391 8.23 10.67 16.34
N SER A 392 9.47 10.25 16.53
CA SER A 392 9.81 8.99 17.21
C SER A 392 9.33 8.99 18.66
N ARG A 393 9.53 10.09 19.40
CA ARG A 393 9.07 10.23 20.79
C ARG A 393 7.54 10.24 20.89
N GLU A 394 6.85 10.91 19.97
CA GLU A 394 5.38 10.91 19.89
C GLU A 394 4.83 9.49 19.65
N TRP A 395 5.36 8.80 18.64
CA TRP A 395 4.96 7.43 18.32
C TRP A 395 5.21 6.46 19.49
N ALA A 396 6.34 6.62 20.17
CA ALA A 396 6.69 5.84 21.35
C ALA A 396 5.72 6.06 22.52
N ALA A 397 5.26 7.29 22.75
CA ALA A 397 4.28 7.62 23.77
C ALA A 397 2.92 6.94 23.51
N GLU A 398 2.51 6.84 22.24
CA GLU A 398 1.27 6.16 21.84
C GLU A 398 1.34 4.62 21.95
N LYS A 399 2.52 4.04 21.72
CA LYS A 399 2.71 2.59 21.54
C LYS A 399 3.45 1.90 22.69
N GLY A 400 3.94 2.64 23.68
CA GLY A 400 4.67 2.09 24.84
C GLY A 400 6.10 1.64 24.52
N HIS A 401 6.75 2.25 23.52
CA HIS A 401 8.13 1.97 23.13
C HIS A 401 9.12 2.98 23.71
N GLY A 402 10.43 2.71 23.61
CA GLY A 402 11.45 3.73 23.81
C GLY A 402 11.55 4.64 22.58
N GLY A 403 11.18 5.91 22.70
CA GLY A 403 11.38 6.91 21.64
C GLY A 403 12.85 7.30 21.50
N PHE A 404 13.14 8.24 20.57
CA PHE A 404 14.49 8.76 20.39
C PHE A 404 15.12 9.26 21.72
N CYS A 405 16.36 8.83 21.96
CA CYS A 405 17.19 9.14 23.12
C CYS A 405 18.66 9.11 22.68
N ILE A 406 19.36 10.21 22.89
CA ILE A 406 20.70 10.41 22.34
C ILE A 406 21.73 9.43 22.92
N GLU A 407 21.62 9.09 24.20
CA GLU A 407 22.50 8.14 24.88
C GLU A 407 22.41 6.74 24.26
N ARG A 408 21.22 6.37 23.80
CA ARG A 408 20.92 5.05 23.25
C ARG A 408 21.16 5.00 21.73
N HIS A 409 20.74 6.03 21.00
CA HIS A 409 20.76 6.06 19.53
C HIS A 409 22.07 6.62 18.97
N GLY A 410 22.70 7.54 19.69
CA GLY A 410 23.91 8.24 19.28
C GLY A 410 25.07 7.33 18.85
N PRO A 411 25.42 6.27 19.60
CA PRO A 411 26.46 5.34 19.20
C PRO A 411 26.19 4.63 17.87
N VAL A 412 24.92 4.29 17.59
CA VAL A 412 24.54 3.61 16.34
C VAL A 412 24.56 4.59 15.17
N MET A 413 24.09 5.83 15.38
CA MET A 413 24.20 6.92 14.39
C MET A 413 25.66 7.18 14.01
N LEU A 414 26.57 7.25 14.99
CA LEU A 414 28.01 7.37 14.76
C LEU A 414 28.56 6.16 13.98
N GLY A 415 28.09 4.96 14.32
CA GLY A 415 28.43 3.72 13.62
C GLY A 415 28.02 3.71 12.14
N ILE A 416 26.90 4.33 11.80
CA ILE A 416 26.45 4.50 10.41
C ILE A 416 27.39 5.46 9.68
N VAL A 417 27.64 6.66 10.24
CA VAL A 417 28.55 7.65 9.62
C VAL A 417 29.94 7.07 9.39
N ARG A 418 30.48 6.31 10.35
CA ARG A 418 31.76 5.61 10.22
C ARG A 418 31.78 4.67 9.00
N ARG A 419 30.77 3.82 8.86
CA ARG A 419 30.66 2.87 7.73
C ARG A 419 30.57 3.57 6.38
N LEU A 420 29.95 4.75 6.31
CA LEU A 420 29.90 5.56 5.09
C LEU A 420 31.28 6.11 4.75
N LEU A 421 32.02 6.64 5.73
CA LEU A 421 33.40 7.12 5.55
C LEU A 421 34.35 6.00 5.13
N GLU A 422 34.25 4.82 5.74
CA GLU A 422 34.99 3.62 5.36
C GLU A 422 34.68 3.14 3.93
N ARG A 423 33.51 3.50 3.40
CA ARG A 423 33.05 3.20 2.02
C ARG A 423 33.35 4.31 1.02
N GLY A 424 34.10 5.33 1.43
CA GLY A 424 34.57 6.38 0.52
C GLY A 424 33.71 7.64 0.50
N LEU A 425 32.83 7.85 1.49
CA LEU A 425 32.26 9.18 1.72
C LEU A 425 33.40 10.18 1.94
N ASP A 426 33.48 11.20 1.11
CA ASP A 426 34.50 12.25 1.24
C ASP A 426 34.29 13.01 2.56
N ALA A 427 35.27 12.93 3.46
CA ALA A 427 35.23 13.65 4.74
C ALA A 427 35.26 15.18 4.55
N ASN A 428 35.71 15.66 3.38
CA ASN A 428 35.69 17.07 2.98
C ASN A 428 34.49 17.44 2.10
N LEU A 429 33.50 16.54 1.97
CA LEU A 429 32.31 16.79 1.16
C LEU A 429 31.65 18.11 1.56
N VAL A 430 31.47 18.99 0.57
CA VAL A 430 30.80 20.27 0.76
C VAL A 430 29.29 20.05 0.72
N VAL A 431 28.61 20.47 1.78
CA VAL A 431 27.15 20.41 1.94
C VAL A 431 26.53 21.80 1.93
N GLN A 432 25.24 21.86 1.58
CA GLN A 432 24.43 23.06 1.53
C GLN A 432 23.19 22.85 2.40
N LEU A 433 23.17 23.34 3.63
CA LEU A 433 22.12 23.03 4.59
C LEU A 433 21.27 24.26 4.86
N ASN A 434 19.95 24.09 4.84
CA ASN A 434 19.06 24.97 5.57
C ASN A 434 18.91 24.41 6.99
N VAL A 435 19.25 25.22 7.99
CA VAL A 435 19.17 24.86 9.39
C VAL A 435 18.10 25.71 10.06
N ALA A 436 17.15 25.08 10.73
CA ALA A 436 16.01 25.77 11.34
C ALA A 436 15.78 25.37 12.80
N ASP A 437 15.09 26.24 13.55
CA ASP A 437 14.66 25.99 14.93
C ASP A 437 13.65 24.82 14.97
N GLY A 438 13.96 23.78 15.74
CA GLY A 438 13.14 22.58 15.89
C GLY A 438 11.91 22.73 16.79
N ILE A 439 11.83 23.77 17.64
CA ILE A 439 10.74 23.94 18.62
C ILE A 439 9.48 24.56 17.98
N ARG A 440 9.63 25.37 16.92
CA ARG A 440 8.51 26.09 16.27
C ARG A 440 7.75 25.23 15.25
N MET A 441 7.42 24.00 15.63
CA MET A 441 6.80 22.98 14.77
C MET A 441 5.45 23.36 14.12
N LEU A 442 4.73 24.35 14.67
CA LEU A 442 3.30 24.59 14.35
C LEU A 442 3.02 25.98 13.76
N GLU A 443 4.01 26.87 13.68
CA GLU A 443 3.81 28.21 13.13
C GLU A 443 4.17 28.22 11.64
N MET A 444 3.15 28.09 10.78
CA MET A 444 3.23 28.05 9.31
C MET A 444 3.82 29.32 8.64
N THR A 445 4.38 30.25 9.40
CA THR A 445 4.94 31.51 8.92
C THR A 445 6.45 31.50 9.09
N ARG A 446 7.13 30.91 8.09
CA ARG A 446 8.58 30.97 7.75
C ARG A 446 9.53 31.35 8.91
N PRO A 447 10.26 30.39 9.52
CA PRO A 447 11.17 30.72 10.60
C PRO A 447 12.56 31.11 10.08
N TYR A 448 13.26 31.88 10.91
CA TYR A 448 14.61 32.43 10.80
C TYR A 448 15.69 31.33 10.69
N GLY A 449 15.77 30.64 9.54
CA GLY A 449 16.76 29.60 9.30
C GLY A 449 18.12 30.15 8.87
N LEU A 450 19.18 29.45 9.26
CA LEU A 450 20.53 29.68 8.77
C LEU A 450 20.78 28.88 7.49
N ARG A 451 21.51 29.44 6.54
CA ARG A 451 21.95 28.74 5.33
C ARG A 451 23.45 28.49 5.41
N TYR A 452 23.82 27.24 5.57
CA TYR A 452 25.20 26.81 5.71
C TYR A 452 25.74 26.30 4.38
N ARG A 453 26.97 26.70 4.04
CA ARG A 453 27.79 26.06 3.00
C ARG A 453 29.17 25.76 3.58
N GLY A 454 29.62 24.51 3.44
CA GLY A 454 30.93 24.13 3.93
C GLY A 454 31.07 22.62 4.09
N GLY A 455 32.17 22.19 4.72
CA GLY A 455 32.43 20.77 4.96
C GLY A 455 31.55 20.15 6.05
N LEU A 456 31.32 18.84 5.99
CA LEU A 456 30.56 18.11 7.03
C LEU A 456 31.08 18.36 8.46
N LEU A 457 32.39 18.48 8.63
CA LEU A 457 33.01 18.79 9.92
C LEU A 457 32.47 20.10 10.50
N GLY A 458 32.39 21.16 9.69
CA GLY A 458 31.85 22.44 10.12
C GLY A 458 30.36 22.39 10.40
N ALA A 459 29.60 21.65 9.58
CA ALA A 459 28.17 21.44 9.82
C ALA A 459 27.91 20.81 11.21
N PHE A 460 28.67 19.77 11.58
CA PHE A 460 28.52 19.12 12.89
C PHE A 460 29.07 19.97 14.04
N ALA A 461 30.29 20.50 13.92
CA ALA A 461 30.97 21.19 15.02
C ALA A 461 30.34 22.56 15.36
N CYS A 462 29.83 23.26 14.34
CA CYS A 462 29.30 24.60 14.51
C CYS A 462 27.78 24.64 14.65
N LEU A 463 27.04 23.74 13.99
CA LEU A 463 25.58 23.81 13.89
C LEU A 463 24.88 22.58 14.48
N ILE A 464 24.87 21.43 13.77
CA ILE A 464 24.05 20.25 14.08
C ILE A 464 24.31 19.72 15.51
N CYS A 465 25.58 19.60 15.91
CA CYS A 465 26.01 19.18 17.24
C CYS A 465 26.72 20.33 17.99
N GLY A 466 26.55 21.56 17.51
CA GLY A 466 27.15 22.77 18.09
C GLY A 466 26.60 23.09 19.49
N ARG A 467 27.06 24.20 20.07
CA ARG A 467 26.53 24.70 21.34
C ARG A 467 25.02 24.88 21.27
N GLY A 468 24.34 24.65 22.40
CA GLY A 468 22.89 24.72 22.50
C GLY A 468 22.13 23.53 21.88
N SER A 469 22.74 22.70 21.02
CA SER A 469 22.07 21.55 20.40
C SER A 469 21.80 20.41 21.38
N ALA A 470 20.64 19.77 21.28
CA ALA A 470 20.32 18.53 22.00
C ALA A 470 21.22 17.35 21.57
N LEU A 471 21.87 17.43 20.41
CA LEU A 471 22.83 16.44 19.91
C LEU A 471 24.28 16.74 20.33
N ARG A 472 24.50 17.67 21.26
CA ARG A 472 25.82 18.17 21.65
C ARG A 472 26.82 17.06 22.02
N SER A 473 26.36 16.00 22.66
CA SER A 473 27.20 14.85 23.06
C SER A 473 27.83 14.10 21.87
N LEU A 474 27.29 14.24 20.65
CA LEU A 474 27.86 13.66 19.44
C LEU A 474 28.94 14.51 18.78
N CYS A 475 29.11 15.77 19.19
CA CYS A 475 30.00 16.72 18.52
C CYS A 475 31.44 16.22 18.43
N LEU A 476 32.06 15.93 19.58
CA LEU A 476 33.45 15.47 19.61
C LEU A 476 33.63 14.12 18.88
N PRO A 477 32.82 13.07 19.14
CA PRO A 477 32.96 11.80 18.42
C PRO A 477 32.84 11.91 16.91
N LEU A 478 31.91 12.74 16.39
CA LEU A 478 31.76 12.95 14.94
C LEU A 478 32.94 13.72 14.35
N VAL A 479 33.44 14.75 15.05
CA VAL A 479 34.60 15.52 14.58
C VAL A 479 35.85 14.64 14.56
N GLU A 480 36.13 13.89 15.63
CA GLU A 480 37.28 12.98 15.68
C GLU A 480 37.21 11.92 14.58
N LEU A 481 36.01 11.39 14.32
CA LEU A 481 35.76 10.45 13.23
C LEU A 481 36.06 11.09 11.87
N LEU A 482 35.54 12.28 11.59
CA LEU A 482 35.80 12.97 10.31
C LEU A 482 37.29 13.31 10.14
N LEU A 483 37.96 13.76 11.19
CA LEU A 483 39.40 14.03 11.17
C LEU A 483 40.23 12.75 10.92
N ALA A 484 39.83 11.62 11.51
CA ALA A 484 40.47 10.33 11.26
C ALA A 484 40.34 9.89 9.78
N HIS A 485 39.31 10.34 9.09
CA HIS A 485 39.07 10.11 7.66
C HIS A 485 39.51 11.27 6.75
N GLY A 486 40.32 12.21 7.26
CA GLY A 486 40.98 13.22 6.45
C GLY A 486 40.20 14.53 6.22
N ALA A 487 39.18 14.82 7.03
CA ALA A 487 38.55 16.14 7.02
C ALA A 487 39.58 17.23 7.39
N SER A 488 39.55 18.35 6.68
CA SER A 488 40.44 19.48 6.93
C SER A 488 39.96 20.29 8.14
N PRO A 489 40.83 20.54 9.14
CA PRO A 489 40.54 21.49 10.23
C PRO A 489 40.30 22.92 9.76
N HIS A 490 40.82 23.25 8.57
CA HIS A 490 40.69 24.55 7.90
C HIS A 490 39.56 24.58 6.88
N GLY A 491 38.66 23.58 6.88
CA GLY A 491 37.49 23.57 6.03
C GLY A 491 36.64 24.82 6.23
N ALA A 492 36.05 25.33 5.14
CA ALA A 492 35.17 26.49 5.19
C ALA A 492 33.86 26.15 5.91
N ALA A 493 33.34 27.14 6.63
CA ALA A 493 32.05 27.11 7.29
C ALA A 493 31.39 28.48 7.07
N ASP A 494 30.58 28.59 6.02
CA ASP A 494 30.07 29.86 5.54
C ASP A 494 28.56 29.96 5.71
N LEU A 495 28.09 31.17 6.05
CA LEU A 495 26.70 31.54 5.90
C LEU A 495 26.45 32.13 4.52
N VAL A 496 25.38 31.68 3.88
CA VAL A 496 25.01 32.10 2.52
C VAL A 496 23.73 32.94 2.55
N GLU A 497 23.76 34.11 1.92
CA GLU A 497 22.57 34.93 1.71
C GLU A 497 21.81 34.52 0.43
N GLY A 498 20.49 34.79 0.39
CA GLY A 498 19.67 34.53 -0.79
C GLY A 498 19.18 33.08 -0.95
N PRO A 499 18.09 32.85 -1.70
CA PRO A 499 17.47 31.53 -1.83
C PRO A 499 18.40 30.52 -2.52
N TRP A 500 18.35 29.25 -2.11
CA TRP A 500 18.98 28.19 -2.90
C TRP A 500 18.25 28.03 -4.24
N GLU A 501 18.99 27.79 -5.31
CA GLU A 501 18.42 27.47 -6.63
C GLU A 501 17.78 26.06 -6.67
N GLY A 502 17.99 25.24 -5.62
CA GLY A 502 17.44 23.88 -5.47
C GLY A 502 16.44 23.75 -4.32
N ARG A 503 15.54 22.75 -4.42
CA ARG A 503 14.68 22.32 -3.31
C ARG A 503 15.48 21.46 -2.34
N PHE A 504 16.01 22.08 -1.29
CA PHE A 504 16.63 21.37 -0.17
C PHE A 504 15.67 21.36 1.02
N ASP A 505 15.48 20.19 1.62
CA ASP A 505 14.69 20.06 2.86
C ASP A 505 15.49 20.66 4.04
N ASP A 506 14.80 21.33 4.96
CA ASP A 506 15.43 21.93 6.14
C ASP A 506 15.80 20.85 7.17
N ILE A 507 17.03 20.90 7.70
CA ILE A 507 17.43 20.16 8.90
C ILE A 507 17.05 21.01 10.12
N ARG A 508 16.20 20.48 10.99
CA ARG A 508 15.82 21.17 12.22
C ARG A 508 16.70 20.73 13.37
N ILE A 509 17.04 21.67 14.24
CA ILE A 509 17.83 21.40 15.44
C ILE A 509 17.00 21.69 16.68
N GLU A 510 16.89 20.70 17.55
CA GLU A 510 16.31 20.83 18.89
C GLU A 510 17.38 21.38 19.84
N GLY A 511 17.05 22.38 20.64
CA GLY A 511 18.00 23.01 21.55
C GLY A 511 17.78 24.50 21.77
N ASP A 512 18.77 25.17 22.36
CA ASP A 512 18.78 26.62 22.52
C ASP A 512 19.19 27.30 21.20
N TRP A 513 18.20 27.73 20.43
CA TRP A 513 18.42 28.40 19.14
C TRP A 513 19.22 29.69 19.27
N THR A 514 19.19 30.38 20.42
CA THR A 514 19.97 31.62 20.60
C THR A 514 21.46 31.33 20.63
N GLN A 515 21.87 30.20 21.22
CA GLN A 515 23.27 29.74 21.18
C GLN A 515 23.62 29.15 19.82
N ILE A 516 22.73 28.37 19.21
CA ILE A 516 22.98 27.72 17.91
C ILE A 516 23.17 28.77 16.81
N ALA A 517 22.26 29.75 16.72
CA ALA A 517 22.26 30.74 15.66
C ALA A 517 23.04 32.02 16.00
N GLY A 518 23.05 32.44 17.27
CA GLY A 518 23.73 33.66 17.71
C GLY A 518 25.26 33.59 17.56
N ASP A 519 25.84 32.41 17.72
CA ASP A 519 27.28 32.18 17.65
C ASP A 519 27.80 32.05 16.20
N PHE A 520 26.92 32.02 15.21
CA PHE A 520 27.27 31.70 13.82
C PHE A 520 27.01 32.91 12.91
N SER A 521 28.08 33.66 12.57
CA SER A 521 28.02 34.83 11.68
C SER A 521 29.13 34.81 10.60
N GLY A 522 28.83 35.28 9.38
CA GLY A 522 29.84 35.51 8.32
C GLY A 522 30.41 34.26 7.63
N SER A 523 31.65 34.36 7.13
CA SER A 523 32.46 33.30 6.48
C SER A 523 33.76 33.03 7.27
N GLY A 524 34.31 31.81 7.23
CA GLY A 524 35.57 31.50 7.91
C GLY A 524 35.86 30.01 8.10
N ALA A 525 37.10 29.69 8.51
CA ALA A 525 37.50 28.32 8.78
C ALA A 525 36.90 27.79 10.10
N VAL A 526 36.60 26.49 10.17
CA VAL A 526 36.00 25.88 11.37
C VAL A 526 36.81 26.15 12.64
N LEU A 527 38.13 25.91 12.60
CA LEU A 527 38.99 26.11 13.77
C LEU A 527 38.96 27.56 14.28
N GLU A 528 39.05 28.54 13.38
CA GLU A 528 39.03 29.98 13.75
C GLU A 528 37.73 30.35 14.45
N ARG A 529 36.59 29.85 13.93
CA ARG A 529 35.28 30.08 14.52
C ARG A 529 35.16 29.49 15.92
N LEU A 530 35.60 28.24 16.09
CA LEU A 530 35.53 27.60 17.39
C LEU A 530 36.43 28.30 18.41
N VAL A 531 37.63 28.75 18.02
CA VAL A 531 38.53 29.52 18.89
C VAL A 531 37.91 30.85 19.31
N ALA A 532 37.33 31.60 18.37
CA ALA A 532 36.66 32.86 18.69
C ALA A 532 35.48 32.63 19.66
N ARG A 533 34.62 31.66 19.36
CA ARG A 533 33.48 31.26 20.20
C ARG A 533 33.92 30.80 21.60
N GLN A 534 35.04 30.08 21.70
CA GLN A 534 35.62 29.62 22.96
C GLN A 534 36.19 30.77 23.81
N ALA A 535 36.74 31.80 23.17
CA ALA A 535 37.27 32.98 23.86
C ALA A 535 36.15 33.85 24.45
N GLU A 536 34.99 33.93 23.79
CA GLU A 536 33.82 34.68 24.28
C GLU A 536 33.15 34.00 25.46
N ALA A 537 32.93 32.69 25.36
CA ALA A 537 32.36 31.88 26.44
C ALA A 537 33.01 30.49 26.44
N PRO A 538 33.73 30.07 27.49
CA PRO A 538 34.36 28.76 27.52
C PRO A 538 33.35 27.61 27.58
N ASP A 539 33.51 26.61 26.69
CA ASP A 539 32.79 25.34 26.72
C ASP A 539 33.77 24.16 26.71
N THR A 540 33.41 23.07 27.38
CA THR A 540 34.29 21.90 27.54
C THR A 540 34.44 21.12 26.25
N ILE A 541 33.34 20.90 25.52
CA ILE A 541 33.37 20.12 24.28
C ILE A 541 34.06 20.92 23.17
N ASP A 542 33.87 22.24 23.11
CA ASP A 542 34.60 23.09 22.16
C ASP A 542 36.10 23.09 22.44
N ALA A 543 36.53 23.18 23.71
CA ALA A 543 37.95 23.07 24.05
C ALA A 543 38.56 21.75 23.55
N GLN A 544 37.83 20.64 23.69
CA GLN A 544 38.26 19.31 23.20
C GLN A 544 38.29 19.25 21.67
N VAL A 545 37.26 19.77 21.00
CA VAL A 545 37.18 19.82 19.53
C VAL A 545 38.30 20.69 18.96
N ILE A 546 38.57 21.86 19.55
CA ILE A 546 39.68 22.74 19.15
C ILE A 546 41.02 22.01 19.30
N ALA A 547 41.24 21.33 20.42
CA ALA A 547 42.47 20.56 20.62
C ALA A 547 42.63 19.44 19.58
N ALA A 548 41.54 18.72 19.25
CA ALA A 548 41.54 17.69 18.22
C ALA A 548 41.86 18.25 16.82
N LEU A 549 41.29 19.43 16.48
CA LEU A 549 41.56 20.13 15.24
C LEU A 549 43.01 20.60 15.14
N GLN A 550 43.54 21.21 16.20
CA GLN A 550 44.93 21.70 16.25
C GLN A 550 45.95 20.56 16.18
N ALA A 551 45.63 19.38 16.72
CA ALA A 551 46.50 18.21 16.62
C ALA A 551 46.61 17.63 15.20
N ARG A 552 45.73 18.05 14.28
CA ARG A 552 45.63 17.56 12.89
C ARG A 552 45.85 18.66 11.85
N ALA A 553 45.96 19.91 12.27
CA ALA A 553 46.35 21.07 11.47
C ALA A 553 47.87 21.09 11.30
#